data_AF-A0A6L5R358-F1
#
_entry.id   AF-A0A6L5R358-F1
#
_cell.length_a   1.000
_cell.length_b   1.000
_cell.length_c   1.000
_cell.angle_alpha   90.00
_cell.angle_beta   90.00
_cell.angle_gamma   90.00
#
_symmetry.space_group_name_H-M   'P 1'
#
loop_
_entity.id
_entity.type
_entity.pdbx_description
1 polymer ?
#
loop_
_entity_poly.entity_id
_entity_poly.type
_entity_poly.pdbx_seq_one_letter_code
_entity_poly.pdbx_strand_id
1 'polypeptide(L)' 'MAETPHTQDEPIEEGAGDASRADRIAGILEQVRSDLRLGHARDEEAELRLRLADAGITASDAEIERYVAREL' A
#
# COMPACT_ATOMS: atom_id res chain seq x y z
N MET A 1 3.65 21.16 -43.89
CA MET A 1 4.05 19.74 -44.08
C MET A 1 5.07 19.44 -43.01
N ALA A 2 4.77 18.45 -42.14
CA ALA A 2 5.59 17.70 -41.16
C ALA A 2 6.52 18.51 -40.21
N GLU A 3 6.71 18.19 -38.93
CA GLU A 3 6.98 16.88 -38.33
C GLU A 3 6.46 16.75 -36.87
N THR A 4 5.75 15.63 -36.65
CA THR A 4 5.71 14.71 -35.50
C THR A 4 5.31 15.18 -34.08
N PRO A 5 4.21 14.65 -33.52
CA PRO A 5 4.01 14.64 -32.07
C PRO A 5 5.08 13.72 -31.45
N HIS A 6 5.78 14.20 -30.43
CA HIS A 6 6.62 13.34 -29.60
C HIS A 6 5.75 12.23 -29.02
N THR A 7 5.88 11.02 -29.57
CA THR A 7 5.41 9.80 -28.92
C THR A 7 6.15 9.70 -27.60
N GLN A 8 5.38 9.68 -26.52
CA GLN A 8 5.87 9.33 -25.20
C GLN A 8 6.12 7.82 -25.25
N ASP A 9 7.29 7.45 -25.74
CA ASP A 9 7.74 6.07 -25.75
C ASP A 9 8.29 5.75 -24.34
N GLU A 10 7.73 4.69 -23.76
CA GLU A 10 8.04 4.03 -22.48
C GLU A 10 7.24 4.49 -21.23
N PRO A 11 6.39 3.62 -20.64
CA PRO A 11 5.86 3.84 -19.30
C PRO A 11 6.99 3.95 -18.29
N ILE A 12 6.87 4.85 -17.33
CA ILE A 12 7.72 4.92 -16.14
C ILE A 12 7.42 3.67 -15.28
N GLU A 13 8.00 2.53 -15.64
CA GLU A 13 7.65 1.22 -15.07
C GLU A 13 8.34 0.95 -13.71
N GLU A 14 9.31 1.78 -13.33
CA GLU A 14 10.14 1.57 -12.12
C GLU A 14 9.53 2.12 -10.82
N GLY A 15 8.40 2.86 -10.89
CA GLY A 15 7.73 3.41 -9.70
C GLY A 15 6.24 3.08 -9.58
N ALA A 16 5.60 2.66 -10.67
CA ALA A 16 4.18 2.31 -10.67
C ALA A 16 3.89 1.06 -9.83
N GLY A 17 4.82 0.09 -9.81
CA GLY A 17 4.71 -1.12 -8.99
C GLY A 17 4.70 -0.80 -7.49
N ASP A 18 5.68 -0.01 -7.04
CA ASP A 18 5.82 0.37 -5.63
C ASP A 18 4.75 1.37 -5.16
N ALA A 19 4.38 2.35 -6.01
CA ALA A 19 3.24 3.23 -5.73
C ALA A 19 1.96 2.41 -5.57
N SER A 20 1.71 1.45 -6.48
CA SER A 20 0.53 0.58 -6.38
C SER A 20 0.56 -0.33 -5.15
N ARG A 21 1.75 -0.70 -4.66
CA ARG A 21 1.90 -1.51 -3.44
C ARG A 21 1.63 -0.65 -2.21
N ALA A 22 2.20 0.56 -2.14
CA ALA A 22 1.96 1.51 -1.06
C ALA A 22 0.48 1.90 -0.96
N ASP A 23 -0.18 2.16 -2.11
CA ASP A 23 -1.61 2.47 -2.16
C ASP A 23 -2.48 1.30 -1.65
N ARG A 24 -2.11 0.06 -2.01
CA ARG A 24 -2.80 -1.14 -1.49
C ARG A 24 -2.62 -1.27 0.02
N ILE A 25 -1.41 -1.08 0.54
CA ILE A 25 -1.14 -1.14 1.98
C ILE A 25 -1.92 -0.05 2.70
N ALA A 26 -1.96 1.17 2.19
CA ALA A 26 -2.74 2.27 2.74
C ALA A 26 -4.24 1.95 2.79
N GLY A 27 -4.78 1.36 1.71
CA GLY A 27 -6.18 0.91 1.68
C GLY A 27 -6.49 -0.15 2.74
N ILE A 28 -5.62 -1.15 2.88
CA ILE A 28 -5.76 -2.21 3.90
C ILE A 28 -5.66 -1.61 5.31
N LEU A 29 -4.71 -0.70 5.55
CA LEU A 29 -4.54 -0.03 6.84
C LEU A 29 -5.81 0.74 7.25
N GLU A 30 -6.45 1.44 6.33
CA GLU A 30 -7.72 2.12 6.61
C GLU A 30 -8.86 1.15 6.97
N GLN A 31 -8.90 -0.03 6.34
CA GLN A 31 -9.84 -1.09 6.70
C GLN A 31 -9.58 -1.63 8.11
N VAL A 32 -8.32 -1.93 8.44
CA VAL A 32 -7.90 -2.39 9.78
C VAL A 32 -8.30 -1.37 10.86
N ARG A 33 -8.04 -0.09 10.60
CA ARG A 33 -8.45 1.01 11.50
C ARG A 33 -9.95 1.09 11.67
N SER A 34 -10.72 0.84 10.61
CA SER A 34 -12.17 0.77 10.71
C SER A 34 -12.61 -0.39 11.61
N ASP A 35 -11.99 -1.56 11.46
CA ASP A 35 -12.30 -2.75 12.27
C ASP A 35 -11.96 -2.54 13.76
N LEU A 36 -10.88 -1.82 14.09
CA LEU A 36 -10.58 -1.40 15.46
C LEU A 36 -11.64 -0.48 16.04
N ARG A 37 -12.07 0.54 15.28
CA ARG A 37 -13.10 1.49 15.73
C ARG A 37 -14.45 0.80 15.98
N LEU A 38 -14.77 -0.24 15.22
CA LEU A 38 -15.98 -1.05 15.37
C LEU A 38 -15.84 -2.14 16.44
N GLY A 39 -14.65 -2.33 17.02
CA GLY A 39 -14.37 -3.36 18.02
C GLY A 39 -14.25 -4.78 17.45
N HIS A 40 -14.08 -4.91 16.13
CA HIS A 40 -13.87 -6.18 15.44
C HIS A 40 -12.42 -6.68 15.52
N ALA A 41 -11.47 -5.76 15.70
CA ALA A 41 -10.06 -6.05 15.96
C ALA A 41 -9.64 -5.44 17.30
N ARG A 42 -8.54 -5.97 17.88
CA ARG A 42 -7.98 -5.49 19.16
C ARG A 42 -6.55 -4.97 19.05
N ASP A 43 -5.85 -5.32 17.97
CA ASP A 43 -4.45 -5.00 17.75
C ASP A 43 -4.28 -4.59 16.27
N GLU A 44 -3.86 -3.35 16.03
CA GLU A 44 -3.70 -2.78 14.68
C GLU A 44 -2.58 -3.47 13.91
N GLU A 45 -1.46 -3.74 14.57
CA GLU A 45 -0.28 -4.32 13.93
C GLU A 45 -0.53 -5.77 13.55
N ALA A 46 -1.12 -6.54 14.47
CA ALA A 46 -1.43 -7.94 14.23
C ALA A 46 -2.47 -8.11 13.11
N GLU A 47 -3.52 -7.28 13.11
CA GLU A 47 -4.55 -7.32 12.07
C GLU A 47 -3.98 -6.85 10.71
N LEU A 48 -3.14 -5.82 10.69
CA LEU A 48 -2.46 -5.37 9.47
C LEU A 48 -1.59 -6.47 8.88
N ARG A 49 -0.75 -7.14 9.68
CA ARG A 49 0.04 -8.29 9.21
C ARG A 49 -0.81 -9.35 8.55
N LEU A 50 -1.92 -9.71 9.19
CA LEU A 50 -2.80 -10.77 8.73
C LEU A 50 -3.44 -10.39 7.39
N ARG A 51 -3.93 -9.16 7.25
CA ARG A 51 -4.53 -8.67 6.00
C ARG A 51 -3.52 -8.51 4.87
N LEU A 52 -2.30 -8.08 5.16
CA LEU A 52 -1.23 -8.01 4.16
C LEU A 52 -0.86 -9.41 3.66
N ALA A 53 -0.74 -10.38 4.56
CA ALA A 53 -0.49 -11.77 4.19
C ALA A 53 -1.62 -12.36 3.33
N ASP A 54 -2.89 -12.10 3.67
CA ASP A 54 -4.06 -12.53 2.88
C ASP A 54 -4.10 -11.89 1.49
N ALA A 55 -3.68 -10.62 1.39
CA ALA A 55 -3.55 -9.90 0.11
C ALA A 55 -2.30 -10.29 -0.70
N GLY A 56 -1.46 -11.21 -0.20
CA GLY A 56 -0.20 -11.59 -0.84
C GLY A 56 0.88 -10.49 -0.83
N ILE A 57 0.74 -9.50 0.05
CA ILE A 57 1.67 -8.38 0.19
C ILE A 57 2.69 -8.73 1.28
N THR A 58 3.93 -8.95 0.87
CA THR A 58 5.04 -9.15 1.83
C THR A 58 5.49 -7.80 2.34
N ALA A 59 5.38 -7.54 3.65
CA ALA A 59 5.91 -6.35 4.31
C ALA A 59 6.83 -6.78 5.46
N SER A 60 7.94 -6.05 5.65
CA SER A 60 8.83 -6.30 6.78
C SER A 60 8.24 -5.74 8.08
N ASP A 61 8.68 -6.26 9.21
CA ASP A 61 8.25 -5.80 10.54
C ASP A 61 8.44 -4.28 10.70
N ALA A 62 9.60 -3.75 10.29
CA ALA A 62 9.90 -2.32 10.33
C ALA A 62 8.99 -1.49 9.40
N GLU A 63 8.55 -2.07 8.29
CA GLU A 63 7.64 -1.40 7.36
C GLU A 63 6.22 -1.34 7.94
N ILE A 64 5.75 -2.43 8.52
CA ILE A 64 4.46 -2.51 9.23
C ILE A 64 4.47 -1.52 10.40
N GLU A 65 5.55 -1.47 11.18
CA GLU A 65 5.71 -0.52 12.29
C GLU A 65 5.58 0.93 11.81
N ARG A 66 6.22 1.32 10.70
CA ARG A 66 6.07 2.68 10.12
C ARG A 66 4.62 3.02 9.78
N TYR A 67 3.90 2.08 9.15
CA TYR A 67 2.50 2.28 8.80
C TYR A 67 1.60 2.46 10.02
N VAL A 68 1.84 1.67 11.08
CA VAL A 68 1.09 1.75 12.35
C VAL A 68 1.47 3.02 13.13
N ALA A 69 2.76 3.37 13.18
CA ALA A 69 3.29 4.57 13.84
C ALA A 69 2.90 5.89 13.15
N ARG A 70 2.24 5.82 11.97
CA ARG A 70 1.90 6.96 11.10
C ARG A 70 3.09 7.71 10.51
N GLU A 71 4.22 7.04 10.33
CA GLU A 71 5.31 7.55 9.49
C GLU A 71 5.03 7.20 8.03
N LEU A 72 4.09 7.94 7.43
CA LEU A 72 3.74 7.85 6.00
C LEU A 72 4.60 8.79 5.15
#